data_AF-A0A2T1F469-F1
#
_entry.id   AF-A0A2T1F469-F1
#
_cell.length_a   1.000
_cell.length_b   1.000
_cell.length_c   1.000
_cell.angle_alpha   90.00
_cell.angle_beta   90.00
_cell.angle_gamma   90.00
#
_symmetry.space_group_name_H-M   'P 1'
#
loop_
_entity.id
_entity.type
_entity.pdbx_description
1 polymer ?
#
loop_
_entity_poly.entity_id
_entity_poly.type
_entity_poly.pdbx_seq_one_letter_code
_entity_poly.pdbx_strand_id
1 'polypeptide(L)'
;MTGNIGQPTALTDRPYLILSSQGQVLQLELKQPQHVLGRDRTRADLTLPEAWRVVSSVHAVLRLKGDNYWIYDGDGQKPSTNGLFVDRTRITPNDGYCLQNGTEIKIGQDPKNQVLVTYFNGSGNQVALLKKQSIPLKNRSVLLGRDPNASLQLDAPLVSRRHATIDQDSRGNYILTDHSVNGVFVNGQRITNSVKLSEGDAIRIGPFTLTYLSGMLEMQDRGTQIRLDADSLVIPKRLDRITLAIEPGQFVALVGGSGAGKSTLMRTLLGIEKTTNGAVFLNGDNLRQNFNIYRNQIGYVPQDDIIHADLTVEEVLSYAAKLRLPPDT
;
A
#
# COMPACT_ATOMS: atom_id res chain seq x y z
N MET A 1 -37.93 -21.45 -17.84
CA MET A 1 -36.63 -21.59 -18.51
C MET A 1 -35.54 -21.14 -17.54
N THR A 2 -35.03 -22.08 -16.77
CA THR A 2 -33.97 -21.89 -15.77
C THR A 2 -32.62 -21.97 -16.48
N GLY A 3 -31.95 -20.85 -16.64
CA GLY A 3 -30.60 -20.77 -17.20
C GLY A 3 -29.56 -21.28 -16.22
N ASN A 4 -28.72 -22.21 -16.68
CA ASN A 4 -27.61 -22.83 -15.97
C ASN A 4 -26.74 -21.81 -15.20
N ILE A 5 -26.61 -22.03 -13.89
CA ILE A 5 -25.53 -21.44 -13.09
C ILE A 5 -24.27 -22.26 -13.42
N GLY A 6 -23.25 -21.56 -13.94
CA GLY A 6 -22.00 -22.12 -14.42
C GLY A 6 -21.28 -23.00 -13.39
N GLN A 7 -20.61 -24.02 -13.93
CA GLN A 7 -19.91 -25.11 -13.26
C GLN A 7 -18.85 -24.65 -12.24
N PRO A 8 -18.53 -25.50 -11.24
CA PRO A 8 -17.40 -25.29 -10.36
C PRO A 8 -16.09 -25.25 -11.17
N THR A 9 -15.31 -24.18 -11.01
CA THR A 9 -13.97 -24.03 -11.58
C THR A 9 -13.10 -25.20 -11.13
N ALA A 10 -12.71 -26.05 -12.07
CA ALA A 10 -11.82 -27.18 -11.81
C ALA A 10 -10.48 -26.70 -11.25
N LEU A 11 -9.94 -27.43 -10.28
CA LEU A 11 -8.57 -27.27 -9.78
C LEU A 11 -7.61 -27.44 -10.97
N THR A 12 -6.99 -26.35 -11.41
CA THR A 12 -6.00 -26.36 -12.48
C THR A 12 -4.63 -26.61 -11.86
N ASP A 13 -4.08 -27.81 -12.07
CA ASP A 13 -2.68 -28.17 -11.71
C ASP A 13 -1.62 -27.38 -12.49
N ARG A 14 -2.04 -26.41 -13.31
CA ARG A 14 -1.16 -25.66 -14.21
C ARG A 14 -0.81 -24.30 -13.60
N PRO A 15 0.44 -23.82 -13.78
CA PRO A 15 0.80 -22.48 -13.34
C PRO A 15 -0.06 -21.40 -14.00
N TYR A 16 -0.36 -20.33 -13.27
CA TYR A 16 -1.17 -19.22 -13.78
C TYR A 16 -0.77 -17.89 -13.12
N LEU A 17 -1.21 -16.80 -13.74
CA LEU A 17 -1.11 -15.43 -13.24
C LEU A 17 -2.50 -14.93 -12.87
N ILE A 18 -2.62 -14.24 -11.74
CA ILE A 18 -3.76 -13.38 -11.42
C ILE A 18 -3.30 -11.94 -11.59
N LEU A 19 -4.01 -11.16 -12.40
CA LEU A 19 -3.76 -9.74 -12.61
C LEU A 19 -4.94 -8.92 -12.12
N SER A 20 -4.68 -7.83 -11.41
CA SER A 20 -5.72 -6.92 -10.92
C SER A 20 -5.36 -5.46 -11.18
N SER A 21 -6.31 -4.70 -11.71
CA SER A 21 -6.20 -3.25 -11.88
C SER A 21 -7.58 -2.62 -12.06
N GLN A 22 -7.81 -1.45 -11.46
CA GLN A 22 -9.05 -0.67 -11.61
C GLN A 22 -10.34 -1.49 -11.37
N GLY A 23 -10.34 -2.37 -10.35
CA GLY A 23 -11.49 -3.23 -10.01
C GLY A 23 -11.71 -4.43 -10.94
N GLN A 24 -10.92 -4.57 -12.01
CA GLN A 24 -10.96 -5.74 -12.87
C GLN A 24 -9.89 -6.75 -12.47
N VAL A 25 -10.29 -8.03 -12.39
CA VAL A 25 -9.39 -9.17 -12.15
C VAL A 25 -9.38 -10.08 -13.39
N LEU A 26 -8.19 -10.51 -13.79
CA LEU A 26 -7.98 -11.42 -14.90
C LEU A 26 -7.10 -12.58 -14.44
N GLN A 27 -7.47 -13.81 -14.81
CA GLN A 27 -6.65 -14.99 -14.59
C GLN A 27 -6.15 -15.51 -15.93
N LEU A 28 -4.83 -15.74 -16.04
CA LEU A 28 -4.16 -16.18 -17.25
C LEU A 28 -3.32 -17.42 -16.98
N GLU A 29 -3.64 -18.53 -17.64
CA GLU A 29 -2.88 -19.77 -17.50
C GLU A 29 -1.58 -19.75 -18.31
N LEU A 30 -0.51 -20.28 -17.72
CA LEU A 30 0.76 -20.51 -18.41
C LEU A 30 0.74 -21.92 -19.00
N LYS A 31 0.52 -21.99 -20.31
CA LYS A 31 0.31 -23.24 -21.07
C LYS A 31 1.56 -23.71 -21.83
N GLN A 32 2.58 -22.86 -21.94
CA GLN A 32 3.72 -23.05 -22.82
C GLN A 32 5.02 -22.66 -22.11
N PRO A 33 6.19 -23.15 -22.55
CA PRO A 33 7.47 -22.77 -21.95
C PRO A 33 7.81 -21.28 -22.08
N GLN A 34 7.19 -20.56 -23.03
CA GLN A 34 7.38 -19.12 -23.18
C GLN A 34 6.05 -18.43 -23.40
N HIS A 35 5.90 -17.26 -22.78
CA HIS A 35 4.72 -16.40 -22.92
C HIS A 35 5.13 -14.93 -23.06
N VAL A 36 4.34 -14.16 -23.78
CA VAL A 36 4.47 -12.72 -23.93
C VAL A 36 3.23 -12.06 -23.35
N LEU A 37 3.43 -11.23 -22.33
CA LEU A 37 2.41 -10.45 -21.64
C LEU A 37 2.38 -9.02 -22.21
N GLY A 38 1.22 -8.54 -22.62
CA GLY A 38 1.10 -7.19 -23.17
C GLY A 38 -0.30 -6.86 -23.69
N ARG A 39 -0.48 -5.65 -24.22
CA ARG A 39 -1.77 -5.22 -24.81
C ARG A 39 -1.94 -5.60 -26.28
N ASP A 40 -0.86 -5.91 -26.98
CA ASP A 40 -0.88 -6.17 -28.42
C ASP A 40 -1.20 -7.64 -28.72
N ARG A 41 -2.43 -7.91 -29.13
CA ARG A 41 -2.93 -9.26 -29.45
C ARG A 41 -2.15 -10.00 -30.54
N THR A 42 -1.40 -9.28 -31.37
CA THR A 42 -0.60 -9.89 -32.44
C THR A 42 0.75 -10.40 -31.95
N ARG A 43 1.22 -9.89 -30.80
CA ARG A 43 2.54 -10.19 -30.23
C ARG A 43 2.49 -10.83 -28.84
N ALA A 44 1.40 -10.62 -28.10
CA ALA A 44 1.20 -11.12 -26.74
C ALA A 44 0.11 -12.19 -26.73
N ASP A 45 0.49 -13.42 -26.40
CA ASP A 45 -0.46 -14.52 -26.17
C ASP A 45 -1.14 -14.40 -24.80
N LEU A 46 -0.51 -13.73 -23.84
CA LEU A 46 -1.12 -13.26 -22.60
C LEU A 46 -1.59 -11.80 -22.78
N THR A 47 -2.70 -11.62 -23.49
CA THR A 47 -3.22 -10.28 -23.80
C THR A 47 -3.96 -9.66 -22.60
N LEU A 48 -3.64 -8.40 -22.29
CA LEU A 48 -4.32 -7.59 -21.26
C LEU A 48 -5.30 -6.56 -21.87
N PRO A 49 -6.33 -6.13 -21.12
CA PRO A 49 -7.31 -5.15 -21.61
C PRO A 49 -6.66 -3.85 -22.13
N GLU A 50 -7.18 -3.30 -23.23
CA GLU A 50 -6.66 -2.05 -23.81
C GLU A 50 -6.79 -0.84 -22.86
N ALA A 51 -7.77 -0.89 -21.95
CA ALA A 51 -8.00 0.12 -20.94
C ALA A 51 -6.84 0.23 -19.92
N TRP A 52 -6.05 -0.84 -19.73
CA TRP A 52 -4.94 -0.86 -18.79
C TRP A 52 -3.70 -0.20 -19.40
N ARG A 53 -3.77 1.13 -19.61
CA ARG A 53 -2.77 1.91 -20.36
C ARG A 53 -1.36 1.90 -19.74
N VAL A 54 -1.24 1.55 -18.46
CA VAL A 54 0.06 1.33 -17.79
C VAL A 54 0.82 0.14 -18.38
N VAL A 55 0.15 -0.80 -19.02
CA VAL A 55 0.78 -1.95 -19.69
C VAL A 55 1.30 -1.51 -21.06
N SER A 56 2.47 -2.01 -21.47
CA SER A 56 3.03 -1.78 -22.81
C SER A 56 2.43 -2.75 -23.83
N SER A 57 2.60 -2.48 -25.13
CA SER A 57 2.17 -3.41 -26.19
C SER A 57 2.76 -4.81 -26.02
N VAL A 58 4.06 -4.87 -25.69
CA VAL A 58 4.75 -6.02 -25.10
C VAL A 58 5.39 -5.52 -23.82
N HIS A 59 5.01 -6.09 -22.68
CA HIS A 59 5.38 -5.57 -21.36
C HIS A 59 6.25 -6.54 -20.57
N ALA A 60 6.06 -7.84 -20.73
CA ALA A 60 6.94 -8.82 -20.12
C ALA A 60 7.01 -10.10 -20.96
N VAL A 61 8.12 -10.81 -20.82
CA VAL A 61 8.28 -12.17 -21.34
C VAL A 61 8.45 -13.12 -20.16
N LEU A 62 7.67 -14.19 -20.14
CA LEU A 62 7.87 -15.29 -19.21
C LEU A 62 8.57 -16.45 -19.92
N ARG A 63 9.58 -17.05 -19.28
CA ARG A 63 10.32 -18.21 -19.79
C ARG A 63 10.46 -19.27 -18.71
N LEU A 64 10.09 -20.49 -19.00
CA LEU A 64 10.32 -21.65 -18.15
C LEU A 64 11.81 -22.01 -18.21
N LYS A 65 12.48 -22.05 -17.06
CA LYS A 65 13.88 -22.47 -16.91
C LYS A 65 13.96 -23.52 -15.80
N GLY A 66 14.28 -24.75 -16.18
CA GLY A 66 14.07 -25.89 -15.28
C GLY A 66 12.60 -26.01 -14.93
N ASP A 67 12.28 -26.06 -13.64
CA ASP A 67 10.91 -26.22 -13.14
C ASP A 67 10.18 -24.89 -12.84
N ASN A 68 10.87 -23.75 -13.01
CA ASN A 68 10.34 -22.44 -12.60
C ASN A 68 10.21 -21.47 -13.78
N TYR A 69 9.12 -20.71 -13.80
CA TYR A 69 8.99 -19.58 -14.71
C TYR A 69 9.83 -18.40 -14.22
N TRP A 70 10.53 -17.76 -15.16
CA TRP A 70 11.20 -16.49 -14.97
C TRP A 70 10.46 -15.42 -15.75
N ILE A 71 10.31 -14.24 -15.16
CA ILE A 71 9.74 -13.06 -15.83
C ILE A 71 10.83 -12.05 -16.15
N TYR A 72 10.74 -11.43 -17.32
CA TYR A 72 11.67 -10.43 -17.84
C TYR A 72 10.89 -9.16 -18.22
N ASP A 73 11.45 -7.99 -17.91
CA ASP A 73 10.84 -6.71 -18.29
C ASP A 73 10.96 -6.45 -19.80
N GLY A 74 9.86 -6.01 -20.41
CA GLY A 74 9.79 -5.69 -21.83
C GLY A 74 9.76 -6.91 -22.75
N ASP A 75 10.43 -6.80 -23.91
CA ASP A 75 10.44 -7.84 -24.96
C ASP A 75 11.62 -8.82 -24.86
N GLY A 76 12.41 -8.72 -23.78
CA GLY A 76 13.64 -9.48 -23.58
C GLY A 76 14.88 -8.88 -24.25
N GLN A 77 14.76 -7.68 -24.85
CA GLN A 77 15.90 -6.85 -25.28
C GLN A 77 15.74 -5.41 -24.80
N LYS A 78 14.56 -4.82 -25.00
CA LYS A 78 14.21 -3.47 -24.58
C LYS A 78 13.29 -3.52 -23.38
N PRO A 79 13.52 -2.68 -22.36
CA PRO A 79 12.64 -2.60 -21.20
C PRO A 79 11.26 -2.07 -21.57
N SER A 80 10.26 -2.42 -20.76
CA SER A 80 8.92 -1.88 -20.90
C SER A 80 8.86 -0.41 -20.47
N THR A 81 7.79 0.28 -20.87
CA THR A 81 7.61 1.73 -20.61
C THR A 81 7.47 2.03 -19.12
N ASN A 82 6.65 1.26 -18.41
CA ASN A 82 6.31 1.52 -17.01
C ASN A 82 7.01 0.58 -16.04
N GLY A 83 7.82 -0.35 -16.55
CA GLY A 83 8.64 -1.25 -15.76
C GLY A 83 7.84 -2.31 -15.00
N LEU A 84 8.59 -3.30 -14.55
CA LEU A 84 8.10 -4.44 -13.79
C LEU A 84 8.90 -4.53 -12.49
N PHE A 85 8.22 -4.63 -11.33
CA PHE A 85 8.84 -4.48 -10.02
C PHE A 85 8.42 -5.58 -9.04
N VAL A 86 9.39 -6.12 -8.30
CA VAL A 86 9.17 -6.97 -7.11
C VAL A 86 9.87 -6.30 -5.94
N ASP A 87 9.18 -6.13 -4.81
CA ASP A 87 9.72 -5.45 -3.62
C ASP A 87 10.44 -4.12 -3.94
N ARG A 88 9.86 -3.35 -4.87
CA ARG A 88 10.38 -2.05 -5.38
C ARG A 88 11.66 -2.14 -6.20
N THR A 89 12.22 -3.33 -6.38
CA THR A 89 13.36 -3.59 -7.26
C THR A 89 12.86 -3.81 -8.68
N ARG A 90 13.43 -3.06 -9.63
CA ARG A 90 13.07 -3.19 -11.04
C ARG A 90 13.66 -4.47 -11.61
N ILE A 91 12.81 -5.29 -12.22
CA ILE A 91 13.23 -6.45 -13.00
C ILE A 91 13.73 -5.95 -14.36
N THR A 92 14.85 -6.50 -14.84
CA THR A 92 15.48 -6.07 -16.09
C THR A 92 15.16 -7.05 -17.23
N PRO A 93 15.32 -6.64 -18.51
CA PRO A 93 15.18 -7.54 -19.65
C PRO A 93 16.20 -8.70 -19.66
N ASN A 94 17.34 -8.53 -18.97
CA ASN A 94 18.47 -9.46 -19.02
C ASN A 94 18.48 -10.43 -17.83
N ASP A 95 18.34 -9.90 -16.61
CA ASP A 95 18.45 -10.69 -15.38
C ASP A 95 17.15 -11.46 -15.11
N GLY A 96 16.01 -10.78 -15.33
CA GLY A 96 14.69 -11.31 -15.00
C GLY A 96 14.52 -11.58 -13.51
N TYR A 97 13.46 -12.31 -13.18
CA TYR A 97 13.16 -12.72 -11.81
C TYR A 97 12.53 -14.12 -11.79
N CYS A 98 13.04 -14.99 -10.93
CA CYS A 98 12.52 -16.35 -10.74
C CYS A 98 11.19 -16.30 -9.95
N LEU A 99 10.09 -16.71 -10.56
CA LEU A 99 8.79 -16.69 -9.93
C LEU A 99 8.64 -17.85 -8.94
N GLN A 100 8.36 -17.51 -7.69
CA GLN A 100 7.94 -18.44 -6.64
C GLN A 100 6.42 -18.36 -6.46
N ASN A 101 5.78 -19.44 -6.01
CA ASN A 101 4.34 -19.43 -5.76
C ASN A 101 3.95 -18.26 -4.81
N GLY A 102 3.03 -17.41 -5.25
CA GLY A 102 2.61 -16.20 -4.54
C GLY A 102 3.45 -14.95 -4.80
N THR A 103 4.43 -15.00 -5.70
CA THR A 103 5.23 -13.81 -6.07
C THR A 103 4.31 -12.70 -6.58
N GLU A 104 4.36 -11.54 -5.94
CA GLU A 104 3.67 -10.32 -6.36
C GLU A 104 4.60 -9.40 -7.15
N ILE A 105 4.10 -8.93 -8.29
CA ILE A 105 4.82 -8.12 -9.26
C ILE A 105 3.94 -6.92 -9.60
N LYS A 106 4.53 -5.72 -9.63
CA LYS A 106 3.84 -4.50 -10.03
C LYS A 106 4.27 -4.06 -11.43
N ILE A 107 3.29 -3.71 -12.26
CA ILE A 107 3.48 -2.99 -13.51
C ILE A 107 3.13 -1.52 -13.26
N GLY A 108 4.12 -0.64 -13.43
CA GLY A 108 4.02 0.74 -13.02
C GLY A 108 4.13 0.94 -11.51
N GLN A 109 4.46 2.17 -11.10
CA GLN A 109 4.67 2.54 -9.70
C GLN A 109 3.56 3.44 -9.13
N ASP A 110 2.72 4.04 -9.99
CA ASP A 110 1.60 4.86 -9.56
C ASP A 110 0.48 3.98 -8.97
N PRO A 111 0.16 4.11 -7.67
CA PRO A 111 -0.88 3.29 -7.03
C PRO A 111 -2.27 3.44 -7.67
N LYS A 112 -2.58 4.60 -8.28
CA LYS A 112 -3.87 4.86 -8.93
C LYS A 112 -3.99 4.21 -10.30
N ASN A 113 -2.88 3.83 -10.91
CA ASN A 113 -2.83 3.32 -12.28
C ASN A 113 -1.76 2.24 -12.45
N GLN A 114 -1.66 1.32 -11.49
CA GLN A 114 -0.78 0.15 -11.54
C GLN A 114 -1.57 -1.12 -11.93
N VAL A 115 -0.87 -2.14 -12.41
CA VAL A 115 -1.39 -3.51 -12.48
C VAL A 115 -0.59 -4.36 -11.51
N LEU A 116 -1.29 -5.04 -10.60
CA LEU A 116 -0.67 -6.07 -9.76
C LEU A 116 -0.79 -7.41 -10.46
N VAL A 117 0.30 -8.19 -10.47
CA VAL A 117 0.39 -9.52 -11.04
C VAL A 117 0.86 -10.48 -9.94
N THR A 118 0.15 -11.57 -9.72
CA THR A 118 0.50 -12.61 -8.74
C THR A 118 0.68 -13.94 -9.46
N TYR A 119 1.81 -14.60 -9.27
CA TYR A 119 2.10 -15.90 -9.88
C TYR A 119 1.72 -17.07 -8.97
N PHE A 120 1.21 -18.14 -9.57
CA PHE A 120 0.88 -19.39 -8.92
C PHE A 120 1.46 -20.57 -9.70
N ASN A 121 2.01 -21.57 -9.01
CA ASN A 121 2.65 -22.73 -9.63
C ASN A 121 1.70 -23.92 -9.87
N GLY A 122 0.39 -23.75 -9.66
CA GLY A 122 -0.62 -24.81 -9.85
C GLY A 122 -0.71 -25.84 -8.71
N SER A 123 0.22 -25.85 -7.76
CA SER A 123 0.28 -26.82 -6.66
C SER A 123 0.04 -26.12 -5.31
N GLY A 124 -1.23 -25.85 -5.00
CA GLY A 124 -1.63 -25.34 -3.69
C GLY A 124 -3.00 -24.68 -3.71
N ASN A 125 -3.80 -24.95 -2.67
CA ASN A 125 -5.13 -24.38 -2.41
C ASN A 125 -5.39 -23.06 -3.14
N GLN A 126 -6.25 -23.12 -4.16
CA GLN A 126 -6.70 -22.04 -5.06
C GLN A 126 -7.34 -20.82 -4.35
N VAL A 127 -7.22 -20.71 -3.03
CA VAL A 127 -7.88 -19.72 -2.18
C VAL A 127 -6.89 -19.08 -1.18
N ALA A 128 -5.65 -19.57 -1.05
CA ALA A 128 -4.76 -19.18 0.05
C ALA A 128 -3.86 -17.94 -0.18
N LEU A 129 -3.87 -17.36 -1.38
CA LEU A 129 -2.93 -16.27 -1.76
C LEU A 129 -3.62 -15.01 -2.32
N LEU A 130 -4.96 -14.94 -2.26
CA LEU A 130 -5.68 -13.67 -2.16
C LEU A 130 -5.67 -13.22 -0.68
N LYS A 131 -4.48 -12.94 -0.13
CA LYS A 131 -4.34 -12.24 1.16
C LYS A 131 -3.92 -10.78 0.98
N LYS A 132 -4.49 -10.11 -0.03
CA LYS A 132 -5.08 -8.80 0.26
C LYS A 132 -6.34 -9.11 1.05
N GLN A 133 -6.46 -8.62 2.28
CA GLN A 133 -7.70 -8.77 3.04
C GLN A 133 -8.76 -7.92 2.32
N SER A 134 -9.38 -8.49 1.28
CA SER A 134 -10.56 -7.93 0.68
C SER A 134 -11.76 -8.50 1.40
N ILE A 135 -12.73 -7.63 1.68
CA ILE A 135 -13.90 -8.00 2.43
C ILE A 135 -15.16 -7.59 1.67
N PRO A 136 -16.07 -8.54 1.36
CA PRO A 136 -17.35 -8.18 0.76
C PRO A 136 -18.21 -7.42 1.78
N LEU A 137 -18.81 -6.34 1.31
CA LEU A 137 -19.73 -5.50 2.08
C LEU A 137 -21.19 -5.97 1.97
N LYS A 138 -21.51 -6.77 0.96
CA LYS A 138 -22.89 -7.19 0.67
C LYS A 138 -23.49 -8.02 1.81
N ASN A 139 -24.75 -7.75 2.14
CA ASN A 139 -25.59 -8.53 3.08
C ASN A 139 -25.06 -8.61 4.53
N ARG A 140 -24.20 -7.68 4.97
CA ARG A 140 -23.77 -7.61 6.36
C ARG A 140 -23.26 -6.23 6.76
N SER A 141 -23.26 -5.97 8.06
CA SER A 141 -22.47 -4.90 8.66
C SER A 141 -21.00 -5.31 8.67
N VAL A 142 -20.11 -4.40 8.27
CA VAL A 142 -18.66 -4.62 8.26
C VAL A 142 -18.02 -3.73 9.31
N LEU A 143 -17.49 -4.34 10.37
CA LEU A 143 -16.73 -3.66 11.42
C LEU A 143 -15.25 -3.59 11.04
N LEU A 144 -14.70 -2.38 11.06
CA LEU A 144 -13.28 -2.08 10.84
C LEU A 144 -12.66 -1.66 12.18
N GLY A 145 -11.56 -2.28 12.59
CA GLY A 145 -10.89 -1.88 13.84
C GLY A 145 -9.80 -2.84 14.29
N ARG A 146 -9.12 -2.49 15.38
CA ARG A 146 -8.00 -3.27 15.94
C ARG A 146 -8.47 -4.56 16.63
N ASP A 147 -9.75 -4.67 16.99
CA ASP A 147 -10.30 -5.87 17.62
C ASP A 147 -10.06 -7.10 16.72
N PRO A 148 -9.47 -8.19 17.24
CA PRO A 148 -9.29 -9.43 16.46
C PRO A 148 -10.60 -10.04 15.96
N ASN A 149 -11.75 -9.67 16.57
CA ASN A 149 -13.08 -10.09 16.13
C ASN A 149 -13.75 -9.10 15.15
N ALA A 150 -13.05 -8.02 14.75
CA ALA A 150 -13.55 -7.13 13.71
C ALA A 150 -13.70 -7.88 12.38
N SER A 151 -14.67 -7.47 11.56
CA SER A 151 -14.87 -8.07 10.22
C SER A 151 -13.60 -7.94 9.38
N LEU A 152 -12.93 -6.78 9.47
CA LEU A 152 -11.58 -6.55 8.97
C LEU A 152 -10.71 -6.01 10.11
N GLN A 153 -9.78 -6.85 10.58
CA GLN A 153 -8.84 -6.46 11.61
C GLN A 153 -7.78 -5.51 11.05
N LEU A 154 -7.72 -4.31 11.61
CA LEU A 154 -6.75 -3.27 11.32
C LEU A 154 -5.85 -3.11 12.55
N ASP A 155 -4.88 -4.01 12.70
CA ASP A 155 -4.03 -4.09 13.88
C ASP A 155 -2.94 -3.02 13.88
N ALA A 156 -3.26 -1.85 14.42
CA ALA A 156 -2.28 -0.82 14.74
C ALA A 156 -2.71 -0.01 15.97
N PRO A 157 -1.77 0.44 16.82
CA PRO A 157 -2.10 1.19 18.05
C PRO A 157 -2.99 2.43 17.84
N LEU A 158 -2.93 3.05 16.66
CA LEU A 158 -3.73 4.21 16.27
C LEU A 158 -5.17 3.87 15.87
N VAL A 159 -5.49 2.59 15.73
CA VAL A 159 -6.82 2.11 15.37
C VAL A 159 -7.56 1.70 16.63
N SER A 160 -8.78 2.22 16.77
CA SER A 160 -9.71 1.89 17.85
C SER A 160 -10.16 0.44 17.69
N ARG A 161 -10.48 -0.27 18.79
CA ARG A 161 -10.99 -1.65 18.71
C ARG A 161 -12.19 -1.76 17.76
N ARG A 162 -13.14 -0.82 17.89
CA ARG A 162 -14.26 -0.60 16.96
C ARG A 162 -14.11 0.78 16.34
N HIS A 163 -13.41 0.88 15.22
CA HIS A 163 -13.03 2.18 14.65
C HIS A 163 -14.08 2.73 13.71
N ALA A 164 -14.59 1.92 12.79
CA ALA A 164 -15.62 2.33 11.85
C ALA A 164 -16.54 1.16 11.48
N THR A 165 -17.76 1.45 11.04
CA THR A 165 -18.66 0.46 10.45
C THR A 165 -19.03 0.85 9.03
N ILE A 166 -19.25 -0.14 8.17
CA ILE A 166 -19.88 0.05 6.87
C ILE A 166 -21.16 -0.77 6.83
N ASP A 167 -22.27 -0.08 6.59
CA ASP A 167 -23.62 -0.63 6.60
C ASP A 167 -24.32 -0.29 5.27
N GLN A 168 -25.25 -1.13 4.83
CA GLN A 168 -26.13 -0.80 3.70
C GLN A 168 -27.35 0.00 4.17
N ASP A 169 -27.64 1.10 3.50
CA ASP A 169 -28.90 1.82 3.67
C ASP A 169 -30.07 1.10 2.97
N SER A 170 -31.30 1.61 3.17
CA SER A 170 -32.52 1.06 2.56
C SER A 170 -32.54 1.13 1.03
N ARG A 171 -31.61 1.88 0.41
CA ARG A 171 -31.46 2.04 -1.04
C ARG A 171 -30.29 1.22 -1.59
N GLY A 172 -29.61 0.43 -0.74
CA GLY A 172 -28.46 -0.39 -1.10
C GLY A 172 -27.13 0.36 -1.20
N ASN A 173 -27.07 1.63 -0.78
CA ASN A 173 -25.81 2.37 -0.71
C ASN A 173 -25.02 1.95 0.53
N TYR A 174 -23.71 1.89 0.41
CA TYR A 174 -22.83 1.66 1.55
C TYR A 174 -22.52 2.98 2.26
N ILE A 175 -22.79 3.02 3.56
CA ILE A 175 -22.56 4.16 4.44
C ILE A 175 -21.43 3.78 5.40
N LEU A 176 -20.32 4.52 5.32
CA LEU A 176 -19.20 4.42 6.24
C LEU A 176 -19.44 5.35 7.43
N THR A 177 -19.43 4.81 8.64
CA THR A 177 -19.64 5.55 9.90
C THR A 177 -18.40 5.44 10.78
N ASP A 178 -17.89 6.57 11.25
CA ASP A 178 -16.73 6.70 12.13
C ASP A 178 -17.15 6.69 13.61
N HIS A 179 -16.55 5.79 14.39
CA HIS A 179 -16.74 5.66 15.84
C HIS A 179 -15.44 5.92 16.63
N SER A 180 -14.42 6.41 15.93
CA SER A 180 -13.06 6.37 16.42
C SER A 180 -12.57 7.65 17.10
N VAL A 181 -11.45 7.52 17.81
CA VAL A 181 -10.75 8.66 18.41
C VAL A 181 -9.96 9.44 17.35
N ASN A 182 -9.32 8.74 16.40
CA ASN A 182 -8.37 9.34 15.47
C ASN A 182 -8.97 9.72 14.11
N GLY A 183 -10.22 9.35 13.86
CA GLY A 183 -10.97 9.71 12.68
C GLY A 183 -10.77 8.78 11.48
N VAL A 184 -11.77 8.79 10.60
CA VAL A 184 -11.73 8.16 9.27
C VAL A 184 -11.61 9.22 8.19
N PHE A 185 -10.83 8.94 7.14
CA PHE A 185 -10.62 9.84 6.01
C PHE A 185 -11.08 9.18 4.72
N VAL A 186 -11.74 9.91 3.85
CA VAL A 186 -12.12 9.46 2.50
C VAL A 186 -11.57 10.45 1.49
N ASN A 187 -10.79 9.96 0.53
CA ASN A 187 -10.10 10.76 -0.50
C ASN A 187 -9.28 11.92 0.09
N GLY A 188 -8.64 11.68 1.24
CA GLY A 188 -7.82 12.65 1.97
C GLY A 188 -8.59 13.65 2.84
N GLN A 189 -9.93 13.59 2.85
CA GLN A 189 -10.77 14.45 3.69
C GLN A 189 -11.32 13.67 4.89
N ARG A 190 -11.22 14.24 6.10
CA ARG A 190 -11.81 13.65 7.30
C ARG A 190 -13.33 13.67 7.19
N ILE A 191 -13.99 12.55 7.47
CA ILE A 191 -15.45 12.49 7.43
C ILE A 191 -16.05 13.04 8.72
N THR A 192 -17.29 13.53 8.64
CA THR A 192 -18.05 14.00 9.81
C THR A 192 -19.16 13.00 10.10
N ASN A 193 -18.95 12.14 11.11
CA ASN A 193 -19.81 11.02 11.51
C ASN A 193 -19.94 9.92 10.44
N SER A 194 -20.57 10.20 9.29
CA SER A 194 -20.82 9.20 8.26
C SER A 194 -20.79 9.78 6.85
N VAL A 195 -20.38 8.97 5.87
CA VAL A 195 -20.37 9.33 4.46
C VAL A 195 -20.86 8.17 3.59
N LYS A 196 -21.55 8.49 2.49
CA LYS A 196 -21.86 7.51 1.44
C LYS A 196 -20.60 7.21 0.63
N LEU A 197 -20.28 5.93 0.48
CA LEU A 197 -19.17 5.49 -0.37
C LEU A 197 -19.58 5.46 -1.85
N SER A 198 -18.64 5.86 -2.69
CA SER A 198 -18.70 5.84 -4.16
C SER A 198 -17.57 4.97 -4.71
N GLU A 199 -17.81 4.34 -5.86
CA GLU A 199 -16.83 3.47 -6.51
C GLU A 199 -15.47 4.16 -6.68
N GLY A 200 -14.40 3.51 -6.21
CA GLY A 200 -13.04 4.03 -6.26
C GLY A 200 -12.62 4.88 -5.05
N ASP A 201 -13.51 5.12 -4.07
CA ASP A 201 -13.18 5.88 -2.87
C ASP A 201 -12.02 5.24 -2.10
N ALA A 202 -11.00 6.06 -1.82
CA ALA A 202 -9.88 5.69 -0.97
C ALA A 202 -10.21 6.04 0.50
N ILE A 203 -10.38 5.02 1.33
CA ILE A 203 -10.69 5.12 2.75
C ILE A 203 -9.41 4.91 3.54
N ARG A 204 -9.06 5.86 4.40
CA ARG A 204 -7.88 5.78 5.26
C ARG A 204 -8.29 5.72 6.72
N ILE A 205 -7.73 4.73 7.42
CA ILE A 205 -7.92 4.46 8.85
C ILE A 205 -6.55 4.24 9.47
N GLY A 206 -6.09 5.21 10.26
CA GLY A 206 -4.73 5.20 10.78
C GLY A 206 -3.70 5.06 9.64
N PRO A 207 -2.83 4.03 9.68
CA PRO A 207 -1.85 3.83 8.62
C PRO A 207 -2.40 2.98 7.45
N PHE A 208 -3.61 2.43 7.55
CA PHE A 208 -4.20 1.58 6.52
C PHE A 208 -4.91 2.41 5.44
N THR A 209 -4.70 2.02 4.19
CA THR A 209 -5.48 2.53 3.04
C THR A 209 -6.29 1.39 2.45
N LEU A 210 -7.60 1.59 2.37
CA LEU A 210 -8.59 0.70 1.79
C LEU A 210 -9.19 1.38 0.56
N THR A 211 -9.64 0.61 -0.42
CA THR A 211 -10.39 1.16 -1.57
C THR A 211 -11.69 0.43 -1.72
N TYR A 212 -12.78 1.19 -1.88
CA TYR A 212 -14.09 0.63 -2.15
C TYR A 212 -14.26 0.40 -3.66
N LEU A 213 -14.43 -0.87 -4.06
CA LEU A 213 -14.63 -1.28 -5.45
C LEU A 213 -15.67 -2.39 -5.52
N SER A 214 -16.75 -2.17 -6.26
CA SER A 214 -17.71 -3.17 -6.70
C SER A 214 -18.32 -3.98 -5.56
N GLY A 215 -18.63 -3.32 -4.44
CA GLY A 215 -19.18 -3.97 -3.24
C GLY A 215 -18.12 -4.63 -2.34
N MET A 216 -16.83 -4.42 -2.61
CA MET A 216 -15.71 -4.92 -1.85
C MET A 216 -14.92 -3.76 -1.24
N LEU A 217 -14.35 -3.97 -0.06
CA LEU A 217 -13.21 -3.19 0.40
C LEU A 217 -11.94 -3.96 0.09
N GLU A 218 -10.99 -3.34 -0.59
CA GLU A 218 -9.67 -3.91 -0.84
C GLU A 218 -8.62 -3.16 -0.02
N MET A 219 -7.83 -3.89 0.77
CA MET A 219 -6.67 -3.31 1.46
C MET A 219 -5.52 -3.06 0.48
N GLN A 220 -5.20 -1.77 0.29
CA GLN A 220 -4.10 -1.31 -0.56
C GLN A 220 -2.78 -1.16 0.20
N ASP A 221 -2.83 -0.70 1.46
CA ASP A 221 -1.65 -0.54 2.32
C ASP A 221 -1.94 -1.05 3.73
N ARG A 222 -1.02 -1.86 4.26
CA ARG A 222 -1.06 -2.43 5.62
C ARG A 222 -0.52 -1.46 6.68
N GLY A 223 -0.14 -0.24 6.29
CA GLY A 223 0.27 0.77 7.24
C GLY A 223 1.59 0.49 7.94
N THR A 224 2.44 -0.33 7.33
CA THR A 224 3.81 -0.57 7.76
C THR A 224 4.82 0.29 7.00
N GLN A 225 4.35 1.06 6.01
CA GLN A 225 5.18 1.80 5.07
C GLN A 225 4.90 3.30 5.16
N ILE A 226 5.89 4.04 5.67
CA ILE A 226 5.86 5.51 5.77
C ILE A 226 6.65 6.08 4.59
N ARG A 227 5.96 6.82 3.72
CA ARG A 227 6.55 7.71 2.72
C ARG A 227 6.57 9.11 3.29
N LEU A 228 7.70 9.79 3.14
CA LEU A 228 7.84 11.19 3.52
C LEU A 228 8.18 12.00 2.28
N ASP A 229 7.45 13.09 2.06
CA ASP A 229 7.74 14.04 1.00
C ASP A 229 7.95 15.42 1.63
N ALA A 230 9.05 16.07 1.27
CA ALA A 230 9.32 17.46 1.59
C ALA A 230 9.25 18.26 0.30
N ASP A 231 8.38 19.25 0.24
CA ASP A 231 8.27 20.15 -0.90
C ASP A 231 8.71 21.55 -0.50
N SER A 232 9.79 22.01 -1.13
CA SER A 232 10.23 23.40 -1.17
C SER A 232 10.37 24.03 0.22
N LEU A 233 10.93 23.29 1.18
CA LEU A 233 11.07 23.73 2.57
C LEU A 233 12.00 24.94 2.67
N VAL A 234 11.49 26.04 3.25
CA VAL A 234 12.26 27.25 3.51
C VAL A 234 12.21 27.61 4.99
N ILE A 235 13.39 27.80 5.59
CA ILE A 235 13.57 28.42 6.90
C ILE A 235 14.73 29.41 6.77
N PRO A 236 14.51 30.72 6.94
CA PRO A 236 15.53 31.75 6.72
C PRO A 236 16.86 31.41 7.41
N LYS A 237 17.96 31.49 6.65
CA LYS A 237 19.34 31.21 7.10
C LYS A 237 19.61 29.76 7.56
N ARG A 238 18.66 28.82 7.42
CA ARG A 238 18.82 27.42 7.83
C ARG A 238 18.50 26.42 6.73
N LEU A 239 17.41 26.62 5.99
CA LEU A 239 16.97 25.79 4.86
C LEU A 239 16.57 26.69 3.68
N ASP A 240 17.08 26.38 2.49
CA ASP A 240 16.74 27.09 1.25
C ASP A 240 16.14 26.11 0.23
N ARG A 241 14.81 26.14 0.11
CA ARG A 241 14.00 25.40 -0.87
C ARG A 241 14.40 23.93 -1.01
N ILE A 242 14.43 23.23 0.12
CA ILE A 242 14.77 21.81 0.15
C ILE A 242 13.55 20.99 -0.29
N THR A 243 13.70 20.21 -1.37
CA THR A 243 12.72 19.23 -1.85
C THR A 243 13.34 17.84 -1.85
N LEU A 244 12.69 16.87 -1.22
CA LEU A 244 13.09 15.47 -1.25
C LEU A 244 11.92 14.52 -1.03
N ALA A 245 12.09 13.27 -1.42
CA ALA A 245 11.18 12.18 -1.07
C ALA A 245 11.98 11.05 -0.45
N ILE A 246 11.44 10.46 0.62
CA ILE A 246 11.93 9.25 1.27
C ILE A 246 10.87 8.18 1.04
N GLU A 247 11.21 7.21 0.21
CA GLU A 247 10.32 6.08 -0.07
C GLU A 247 10.34 5.09 1.10
N PRO A 248 9.24 4.36 1.36
CA PRO A 248 9.22 3.41 2.46
C PRO A 248 10.34 2.35 2.40
N GLY A 249 10.93 2.02 3.54
CA GLY A 249 12.04 1.08 3.65
C GLY A 249 13.38 1.61 3.16
N GLN A 250 13.48 2.85 2.68
CA GLN A 250 14.77 3.46 2.36
C GLN A 250 15.55 3.81 3.62
N PHE A 251 16.83 3.45 3.61
CA PHE A 251 17.81 3.97 4.56
C PHE A 251 18.46 5.23 3.95
N VAL A 252 18.25 6.38 4.59
CA VAL A 252 18.70 7.68 4.08
C VAL A 252 19.69 8.30 5.07
N ALA A 253 20.87 8.69 4.56
CA ALA A 253 21.88 9.41 5.33
C ALA A 253 21.90 10.89 4.94
N LEU A 254 21.79 11.79 5.93
CA LEU A 254 21.92 13.24 5.73
C LEU A 254 23.34 13.69 6.08
N VAL A 255 24.14 14.05 5.08
CA VAL A 255 25.57 14.37 5.23
C VAL A 255 25.82 15.86 4.94
N GLY A 256 26.70 16.49 5.73
CA GLY A 256 27.09 17.89 5.55
C GLY A 256 27.87 18.44 6.75
N GLY A 257 28.57 19.55 6.56
CA GLY A 257 29.37 20.21 7.61
C GLY A 257 28.54 20.68 8.83
N SER A 258 29.21 21.06 9.91
CA SER A 258 28.54 21.69 11.07
C SER A 258 27.83 22.98 10.62
N GLY A 259 26.63 23.22 11.14
CA GLY A 259 25.82 24.39 10.75
C GLY A 259 25.11 24.31 9.40
N ALA A 260 25.28 23.24 8.60
CA ALA A 260 24.65 23.10 7.29
C ALA A 260 23.11 22.88 7.31
N GLY A 261 22.46 23.02 8.47
CA GLY A 261 21.00 22.87 8.60
C GLY A 261 20.50 21.44 8.79
N LYS A 262 21.36 20.44 9.01
CA LYS A 262 20.97 19.02 9.15
C LYS A 262 19.93 18.77 10.24
N SER A 263 20.22 19.23 11.47
CA SER A 263 19.32 19.06 12.61
C SER A 263 18.02 19.85 12.41
N THR A 264 18.08 21.00 11.74
CA THR A 264 16.90 21.78 11.37
C THR A 264 16.04 21.02 10.35
N LEU A 265 16.65 20.47 9.29
CA LEU A 265 15.93 19.65 8.31
C LEU A 265 15.26 18.46 8.99
N MET A 266 15.97 17.71 9.84
CA MET A 266 15.37 16.60 10.59
C MET A 266 14.17 17.04 11.43
N ARG A 267 14.29 18.12 12.21
CA ARG A 267 13.17 18.65 13.01
C ARG A 267 12.00 19.13 12.15
N THR A 268 12.27 19.69 10.98
CA THR A 268 11.24 20.07 10.01
C THR A 268 10.54 18.85 9.41
N LEU A 269 11.29 17.82 9.01
CA LEU A 269 10.75 16.55 8.50
C LEU A 269 9.87 15.82 9.54
N LEU A 270 10.13 16.07 10.82
CA LEU A 270 9.32 15.56 11.93
C LEU A 270 8.13 16.45 12.27
N GLY A 271 7.93 17.58 11.60
CA GLY A 271 6.88 18.54 11.91
C GLY A 271 7.10 19.34 13.20
N ILE A 272 8.25 19.20 13.85
CA ILE A 272 8.63 19.90 15.10
C ILE A 272 8.96 21.37 14.78
N GLU A 273 9.74 21.61 13.73
CA GLU A 273 10.16 22.97 13.33
C GLU A 273 9.29 23.49 12.18
N LYS A 274 8.70 24.68 12.37
CA LYS A 274 7.81 25.30 11.39
C LYS A 274 8.60 25.83 10.20
N THR A 275 8.12 25.54 8.99
CA THR A 275 8.61 26.17 7.75
C THR A 275 8.00 27.56 7.56
N THR A 276 8.76 28.45 6.90
CA THR A 276 8.22 29.72 6.38
C THR A 276 7.50 29.50 5.04
N ASN A 277 8.01 28.58 4.22
CA ASN A 277 7.38 28.14 2.97
C ASN A 277 7.60 26.64 2.76
N GLY A 278 6.76 26.03 1.91
CA GLY A 278 6.79 24.60 1.66
C GLY A 278 6.16 23.77 2.79
N ALA A 279 6.02 22.47 2.57
CA ALA A 279 5.36 21.56 3.49
C ALA A 279 5.99 20.16 3.50
N VAL A 280 5.80 19.45 4.60
CA VAL A 280 6.13 18.04 4.74
C VAL A 280 4.85 17.23 4.70
N PHE A 281 4.85 16.17 3.92
CA PHE A 281 3.76 15.24 3.76
C PHE A 281 4.19 13.85 4.21
N LEU A 282 3.28 13.15 4.88
CA LEU A 282 3.46 11.76 5.26
C LEU A 282 2.33 10.94 4.65
N ASN A 283 2.68 10.03 3.75
CA ASN A 283 1.72 9.29 2.91
C ASN A 283 0.70 10.24 2.25
N GLY A 284 1.17 11.36 1.72
CA GLY A 284 0.35 12.37 1.03
C GLY A 284 -0.39 13.37 1.93
N ASP A 285 -0.44 13.16 3.24
CA ASP A 285 -1.12 14.09 4.15
C ASP A 285 -0.15 15.12 4.72
N ASN A 286 -0.56 16.38 4.81
CA ASN A 286 0.25 17.41 5.43
C ASN A 286 0.56 17.05 6.89
N LEU A 287 1.83 16.78 7.18
CA LEU A 287 2.28 16.23 8.47
C LEU A 287 1.93 17.16 9.62
N ARG A 288 2.06 18.48 9.45
CA ARG A 288 1.89 19.44 10.54
C ARG A 288 0.42 19.67 10.87
N GLN A 289 -0.43 19.75 9.86
CA GLN A 289 -1.88 19.86 10.06
C GLN A 289 -2.46 18.62 10.73
N ASN A 290 -1.87 17.46 10.43
CA ASN A 290 -2.30 16.15 10.91
C ASN A 290 -1.34 15.55 11.95
N PHE A 291 -0.59 16.39 12.67
CA PHE A 291 0.54 15.94 13.50
C PHE A 291 0.12 14.92 14.56
N ASN A 292 -1.07 15.08 15.14
CA ASN A 292 -1.61 14.16 16.15
C ASN A 292 -1.81 12.73 15.63
N ILE A 293 -2.02 12.54 14.33
CA ILE A 293 -2.21 11.24 13.67
C ILE A 293 -0.85 10.56 13.46
N TYR A 294 0.20 11.33 13.19
CA TYR A 294 1.51 10.83 12.78
C TYR A 294 2.55 10.77 13.90
N ARG A 295 2.35 11.49 15.01
CA ARG A 295 3.31 11.53 16.13
C ARG A 295 3.67 10.17 16.72
N ASN A 296 2.80 9.17 16.56
CA ASN A 296 3.02 7.81 17.05
C ASN A 296 3.63 6.88 15.99
N GLN A 297 3.78 7.34 14.74
CA GLN A 297 4.34 6.56 13.63
C GLN A 297 5.82 6.86 13.38
N ILE A 298 6.31 8.00 13.88
CA ILE A 298 7.70 8.42 13.68
C ILE A 298 8.44 8.45 15.02
N GLY A 299 9.53 7.68 15.12
CA GLY A 299 10.48 7.77 16.22
C GLY A 299 11.53 8.84 15.95
N TYR A 300 11.83 9.68 16.93
CA TYR A 300 12.95 10.62 16.88
C TYR A 300 13.83 10.41 18.10
N VAL A 301 15.12 10.21 17.83
CA VAL A 301 16.17 10.19 18.85
C VAL A 301 16.87 11.55 18.78
N PRO A 302 16.66 12.43 19.77
CA PRO A 302 17.29 13.74 19.79
C PRO A 302 18.81 13.63 20.01
N GLN A 303 19.52 14.70 19.69
CA GLN A 303 20.96 14.80 19.93
C GLN A 303 21.31 14.89 21.43
N ASP A 304 20.49 15.58 22.21
CA ASP A 304 20.63 15.67 23.66
C ASP A 304 19.65 14.70 24.33
N ASP A 305 20.17 13.90 25.27
CA ASP A 305 19.40 12.87 25.96
C ASP A 305 18.29 13.46 26.83
N ILE A 306 17.06 12.98 26.64
CA ILE A 306 15.87 13.38 27.42
C ILE A 306 15.56 12.28 28.44
N ILE A 307 16.57 11.88 29.22
CA ILE A 307 16.41 10.87 30.28
C ILE A 307 16.69 11.47 31.64
N HIS A 308 15.88 11.06 32.63
CA HIS A 308 16.16 11.36 34.02
C HIS A 308 17.34 10.50 34.45
N ALA A 309 18.49 11.13 34.71
CA ALA A 309 19.74 10.44 35.01
C ALA A 309 19.67 9.55 36.27
N ASP A 310 18.72 9.82 37.16
CA ASP A 310 18.51 9.06 38.38
C ASP A 310 17.66 7.78 38.18
N LEU A 311 17.13 7.55 36.97
CA LEU A 311 16.34 6.36 36.64
C LEU A 311 17.18 5.28 35.98
N THR A 312 16.91 4.03 36.32
CA THR A 312 17.42 2.87 35.61
C THR A 312 16.81 2.75 34.21
N VAL A 313 17.46 1.99 33.33
CA VAL A 313 16.97 1.74 31.95
C VAL A 313 15.55 1.17 31.96
N GLU A 314 15.26 0.23 32.87
CA GLU A 314 13.93 -0.38 33.00
C GLU A 314 12.87 0.64 33.39
N GLU A 315 13.18 1.55 34.31
CA GLU A 315 12.25 2.60 34.76
C GLU A 315 11.96 3.62 33.65
N VAL A 316 12.98 4.04 32.89
CA VAL A 316 12.80 4.94 31.74
C VAL A 316 11.91 4.31 30.68
N LEU A 317 12.16 3.04 30.32
CA LEU A 317 11.34 2.31 29.34
C LEU A 317 9.91 2.11 29.84
N SER A 318 9.73 1.72 31.10
CA SER A 318 8.41 1.55 31.72
C SER A 318 7.62 2.85 31.77
N TYR A 319 8.28 3.95 32.13
CA TYR A 319 7.68 5.28 32.15
C TYR A 319 7.25 5.73 30.74
N ALA A 320 8.13 5.57 29.74
CA ALA A 320 7.82 5.90 28.35
C ALA A 320 6.67 5.05 27.80
N ALA A 321 6.62 3.76 28.15
CA ALA A 321 5.54 2.84 27.77
C ALA A 321 4.19 3.31 28.34
N LYS A 322 4.12 3.61 29.64
CA LYS A 322 2.90 4.12 30.31
C LYS A 322 2.35 5.41 29.71
N LEU A 323 3.22 6.28 29.18
CA LEU A 323 2.80 7.52 28.52
C LEU A 323 2.31 7.35 27.09
N ARG A 324 2.69 6.25 26.42
CA ARG A 324 2.46 6.04 24.98
C ARG A 324 1.47 4.93 24.67
N LEU A 325 1.31 3.96 25.56
CA LEU A 325 0.46 2.79 25.36
C LEU A 325 -0.84 2.92 26.17
N PRO A 326 -1.98 2.44 25.66
CA PRO A 326 -3.21 2.40 26.41
C PRO A 326 -3.09 1.44 27.62
N PRO A 327 -3.88 1.65 28.69
CA PRO A 327 -3.71 0.99 29.99
C PRO A 327 -3.98 -0.53 29.99
N ASP A 328 -4.45 -1.06 28.86
CA ASP A 328 -4.76 -2.47 28.62
C ASP A 328 -3.72 -3.18 27.74
N THR A 329 -2.54 -2.59 27.59
CA THR A 329 -1.35 -3.16 26.93
C THR A 329 -0.37 -3.67 27.97
#